data_AF-A0A241V6E6-F1
#
_entry.id   AF-A0A241V6E6-F1
#
_cell.length_a   1.000
_cell.length_b   1.000
_cell.length_c   1.000
_cell.angle_alpha   90.00
_cell.angle_beta   90.00
_cell.angle_gamma   90.00
#
_symmetry.space_group_name_H-M   'P 1'
#
loop_
_entity.id
_entity.type
_entity.pdbx_description
1 polymer ?
#
loop_
_entity_poly.entity_id
_entity_poly.type
_entity_poly.pdbx_seq_one_letter_code
_entity_poly.pdbx_strand_id
1 'polypeptide(L)'
;MGKHLGVAYNLRLPPELKDKIAESAKELNRSMNADIVARLEQSFAIEEANKEGRFIATADSQAILTNSLNNVLSKLISNLLDEGVDPKALAKASEAMSKKSDES
;
A
#
# COMPACT_ATOMS: atom_id res chain seq x y z
N MET A 1 -5.60 -23.67 19.93
CA MET A 1 -5.37 -23.04 18.62
C MET A 1 -5.64 -24.09 17.53
N GLY A 2 -6.47 -23.83 16.52
CA GLY A 2 -6.75 -24.85 15.49
C GLY A 2 -8.01 -24.65 14.66
N LYS A 3 -8.43 -23.41 14.39
CA LYS A 3 -9.69 -23.15 13.66
C LYS A 3 -9.56 -23.19 12.12
N HIS A 4 -8.38 -23.41 11.55
CA HIS A 4 -8.13 -23.38 10.10
C HIS A 4 -7.63 -24.73 9.50
N LEU A 5 -7.72 -25.84 10.23
CA LEU A 5 -7.22 -27.16 9.78
C LEU A 5 -8.22 -27.95 8.91
N GLY A 6 -9.38 -27.38 8.58
CA GLY A 6 -10.54 -28.16 8.13
C GLY A 6 -10.49 -28.73 6.71
N VAL A 7 -9.84 -28.05 5.75
CA VAL A 7 -9.89 -28.46 4.34
C VAL A 7 -8.56 -28.17 3.64
N ALA A 8 -7.86 -29.22 3.22
CA ALA A 8 -6.71 -29.11 2.34
C ALA A 8 -7.19 -29.09 0.88
N TYR A 9 -7.09 -27.93 0.22
CA TYR A 9 -7.40 -27.81 -1.20
C TYR A 9 -6.21 -28.28 -2.04
N ASN A 10 -6.45 -29.21 -2.95
CA ASN A 10 -5.45 -29.61 -3.92
C ASN A 10 -5.43 -28.61 -5.09
N LEU A 11 -4.62 -27.56 -4.95
CA LEU A 11 -4.49 -26.50 -5.95
C LEU A 11 -3.52 -26.93 -7.06
N ARG A 12 -3.96 -26.78 -8.31
CA ARG A 12 -3.07 -26.89 -9.48
C ARG A 12 -2.44 -25.53 -9.73
N LEU A 13 -1.18 -25.39 -9.34
CA LEU A 13 -0.40 -24.17 -9.56
C LEU A 13 0.57 -24.38 -10.74
N PRO A 14 0.74 -23.37 -11.62
CA PRO A 14 1.86 -23.35 -12.55
C PRO A 14 3.20 -23.49 -11.79
N PRO A 15 4.21 -24.13 -12.38
CA PRO A 15 5.50 -24.37 -11.71
C PRO A 15 6.15 -23.06 -11.25
N GLU A 16 6.18 -22.04 -12.10
CA GLU A 16 6.73 -20.72 -11.76
C GLU A 16 6.06 -20.06 -10.56
N LEU A 17 4.73 -20.22 -10.43
CA LEU A 17 3.98 -19.65 -9.32
C LEU A 17 4.26 -20.40 -8.02
N LYS A 18 4.38 -21.73 -8.10
CA LYS A 18 4.75 -22.57 -6.96
C LYS A 18 6.12 -22.19 -6.41
N ASP A 19 7.09 -21.96 -7.30
CA ASP A 19 8.46 -21.61 -6.92
C ASP A 19 8.50 -20.25 -6.21
N LYS A 20 7.78 -19.24 -6.74
CA LYS A 20 7.65 -17.92 -6.08
C LYS A 20 7.04 -18.01 -4.67
N ILE A 21 6.01 -18.83 -4.49
CA ILE A 21 5.37 -19.03 -3.18
C ILE A 21 6.34 -19.76 -2.24
N ALA A 22 7.09 -20.74 -2.73
CA ALA A 22 8.07 -21.47 -1.92
C ALA A 22 9.22 -20.58 -1.44
N GLU A 23 9.74 -19.73 -2.32
CA GLU A 23 10.78 -18.74 -1.99
C GLU A 23 10.27 -17.73 -0.95
N SER A 24 9.11 -17.12 -1.19
CA SER A 24 8.52 -16.15 -0.26
C SER A 24 8.20 -16.76 1.11
N ALA A 25 7.68 -17.99 1.14
CA ALA A 25 7.40 -18.70 2.39
C ALA A 25 8.69 -18.95 3.19
N LYS A 26 9.79 -19.28 2.49
CA LYS A 26 11.12 -19.46 3.10
C LYS A 26 11.67 -18.16 3.68
N GLU A 27 11.59 -17.05 2.94
CA GLU A 27 12.01 -15.74 3.42
C GLU A 27 11.24 -15.29 4.66
N LEU A 28 9.94 -15.56 4.68
CA LEU A 28 9.02 -15.20 5.77
C LEU A 28 8.95 -16.24 6.90
N ASN A 29 9.82 -17.26 6.89
CA ASN A 29 9.87 -18.34 7.88
C ASN A 29 8.50 -18.99 8.17
N ARG A 30 7.69 -19.21 7.14
CA ARG A 30 6.34 -19.82 7.24
C ARG A 30 6.15 -20.97 6.24
N SER A 31 5.12 -21.78 6.44
CA SER A 31 4.77 -22.83 5.47
C SER A 31 4.18 -22.23 4.20
N MET A 32 4.32 -22.91 3.06
CA MET A 32 3.68 -22.46 1.81
C MET A 32 2.18 -22.25 1.96
N ASN A 33 1.50 -23.12 2.72
CA ASN A 33 0.07 -22.97 2.96
C ASN A 33 -0.24 -21.72 3.79
N ALA A 34 0.57 -21.42 4.82
CA ALA A 34 0.44 -20.20 5.60
C ALA A 34 0.70 -18.94 4.74
N ASP A 35 1.63 -19.01 3.79
CA ASP A 35 1.91 -17.94 2.84
C ASP A 35 0.72 -17.66 1.91
N ILE A 36 0.15 -18.71 1.33
CA ILE A 36 -1.04 -18.64 0.48
C ILE A 36 -2.21 -18.04 1.25
N VAL A 37 -2.49 -18.53 2.45
CA VAL A 37 -3.59 -18.02 3.29
C VAL A 37 -3.41 -16.53 3.58
N ALA A 38 -2.23 -16.12 4.04
CA ALA A 38 -1.97 -14.72 4.35
C ALA A 38 -2.12 -13.79 3.13
N ARG A 39 -1.69 -14.24 1.94
CA ARG A 39 -1.85 -13.48 0.70
C ARG A 39 -3.32 -13.33 0.31
N LEU A 40 -4.12 -14.38 0.48
CA LEU A 40 -5.55 -14.34 0.21
C LEU A 40 -6.27 -13.42 1.19
N GLU A 41 -6.01 -13.54 2.50
CA GLU A 41 -6.56 -12.65 3.53
C GLU A 41 -6.20 -11.19 3.23
N GLN A 42 -4.95 -10.91 2.86
CA GLN A 42 -4.52 -9.58 2.47
C GLN A 42 -5.27 -9.06 1.24
N SER A 43 -5.51 -9.91 0.22
CA SER A 43 -6.27 -9.47 -0.96
C SER A 43 -7.71 -9.09 -0.61
N PHE A 44 -8.39 -9.85 0.25
CA PHE A 44 -9.75 -9.51 0.68
C PHE A 44 -9.79 -8.24 1.52
N ALA A 45 -8.84 -8.06 2.44
CA ALA A 45 -8.75 -6.84 3.25
C ALA A 45 -8.55 -5.58 2.38
N ILE A 46 -7.72 -5.66 1.33
CA ILE A 46 -7.52 -4.57 0.37
C ILE A 46 -8.81 -4.30 -0.41
N GLU A 47 -9.50 -5.33 -0.90
CA GLU A 47 -10.78 -5.16 -1.60
C GLU A 47 -11.86 -4.50 -0.73
N GLU A 48 -11.97 -4.91 0.54
CA GLU A 48 -12.91 -4.31 1.49
C GLU A 48 -12.57 -2.85 1.78
N ALA A 49 -11.30 -2.56 2.05
CA ALA A 49 -10.87 -1.20 2.31
C ALA A 49 -11.15 -0.28 1.11
N ASN A 50 -10.87 -0.75 -0.12
CA ASN A 50 -11.19 -0.01 -1.34
C ASN A 50 -12.69 0.28 -1.48
N LYS A 51 -13.57 -0.69 -1.17
CA LYS A 51 -15.04 -0.49 -1.17
C LYS A 51 -15.48 0.56 -0.17
N GLU A 52 -14.81 0.62 0.98
CA GLU A 52 -15.12 1.56 2.06
C GLU A 52 -14.36 2.90 1.93
N GLY A 53 -13.68 3.14 0.81
CA GLY A 53 -12.90 4.36 0.59
C GLY A 53 -11.68 4.50 1.51
N ARG A 54 -11.28 3.40 2.19
CA ARG A 54 -10.08 3.33 3.01
C ARG A 54 -8.93 2.82 2.16
N PHE A 55 -7.88 3.62 1.98
CA PHE A 55 -6.67 3.15 1.33
C PHE A 55 -5.81 2.34 2.32
N ILE A 56 -5.59 1.06 2.03
CA ILE A 56 -4.56 0.26 2.72
C ILE A 56 -3.26 0.44 1.96
N ALA A 57 -2.31 1.18 2.55
CA ALA A 57 -0.97 1.32 2.03
C ALA A 57 -0.20 0.01 2.25
N THR A 58 0.01 -0.76 1.17
CA THR A 58 1.07 -1.78 1.15
C THR A 58 2.41 -1.12 0.77
N ALA A 59 3.54 -1.76 1.08
CA ALA A 59 4.86 -1.23 0.72
C ALA A 59 4.99 -0.98 -0.80
N ASP A 60 4.44 -1.87 -1.63
CA ASP A 60 4.44 -1.72 -3.09
C ASP A 60 3.47 -0.62 -3.56
N SER A 61 2.36 -0.43 -2.84
CA SER A 61 1.42 0.66 -3.11
C SER A 61 2.01 2.04 -2.76
N GLN A 62 3.00 2.12 -1.88
CA GLN A 62 3.57 3.40 -1.45
C GLN A 62 4.27 4.14 -2.60
N ALA A 63 4.99 3.43 -3.47
CA ALA A 63 5.63 4.03 -4.64
C ALA A 63 4.60 4.58 -5.65
N ILE A 64 3.53 3.82 -5.91
CA ILE A 64 2.44 4.23 -6.81
C ILE A 64 1.71 5.46 -6.23
N LEU A 65 1.42 5.45 -4.92
CA LEU A 65 0.79 6.56 -4.22
C LEU A 65 1.68 7.81 -4.25
N THR A 66 2.98 7.66 -4.02
CA THR A 66 3.94 8.76 -4.03
C THR A 66 3.99 9.43 -5.41
N ASN A 67 4.06 8.63 -6.48
CA ASN A 67 4.05 9.16 -7.84
C ASN A 67 2.72 9.84 -8.21
N SER A 68 1.58 9.27 -7.80
CA SER A 68 0.28 9.88 -8.03
C SER A 68 0.11 11.19 -7.27
N LEU A 69 0.52 11.22 -5.99
CA LEU A 69 0.46 12.43 -5.16
C LEU A 69 1.38 13.52 -5.71
N ASN A 70 2.62 13.18 -6.09
CA ASN A 70 3.54 14.15 -6.71
C ASN A 70 2.93 14.77 -7.97
N ASN A 71 2.32 13.98 -8.84
CA ASN A 71 1.66 14.51 -10.05
C ASN A 71 0.51 15.48 -9.73
N VAL A 72 -0.34 15.15 -8.76
CA VAL A 72 -1.47 16.02 -8.36
C VAL A 72 -0.95 17.29 -7.69
N LEU A 73 0.02 17.17 -6.77
CA LEU A 73 0.62 18.32 -6.08
C LEU A 73 1.34 19.25 -7.04
N SER A 74 2.08 18.74 -8.02
CA SER A 74 2.72 19.57 -9.03
C SER A 74 1.70 20.37 -9.83
N LYS A 75 0.58 19.77 -10.25
CA LYS A 75 -0.49 20.48 -10.97
C LYS A 75 -1.15 21.55 -10.10
N LEU A 76 -1.40 21.25 -8.82
CA LEU A 76 -1.99 22.20 -7.89
C LEU A 76 -1.06 23.40 -7.65
N ILE A 77 0.23 23.15 -7.41
CA ILE A 77 1.23 24.21 -7.24
C ILE A 77 1.31 25.06 -8.49
N SER A 78 1.38 24.48 -9.69
CA SER A 78 1.37 25.24 -10.94
C SER A 78 0.14 26.14 -11.07
N ASN A 79 -1.06 25.62 -10.80
CA ASN A 79 -2.28 26.43 -10.88
C ASN A 79 -2.31 27.58 -9.86
N LEU A 80 -1.80 27.36 -8.65
CA LEU A 80 -1.69 28.41 -7.62
C LEU A 80 -0.67 29.48 -8.01
N LEU A 81 0.44 29.10 -8.62
CA LEU A 81 1.42 30.04 -9.14
C LEU A 81 0.85 30.87 -10.30
N ASP A 82 0.07 30.24 -11.18
CA ASP A 82 -0.63 30.92 -12.28
C ASP A 82 -1.70 31.90 -11.77
N GLU A 83 -2.33 31.61 -10.63
CA GLU A 83 -3.24 32.53 -9.91
C GLU A 83 -2.50 33.64 -9.13
N GLY A 84 -1.16 33.68 -9.20
CA GLY A 84 -0.34 34.74 -8.61
C GLY A 84 -0.01 34.56 -7.14
N VAL A 85 -0.20 33.36 -6.58
CA VAL A 85 0.20 33.05 -5.21
C VAL A 85 1.73 33.06 -5.10
N ASP A 86 2.27 33.81 -4.12
CA ASP A 86 3.72 33.91 -3.89
C ASP A 86 4.33 32.54 -3.50
N PRO A 87 5.34 32.04 -4.23
CA PRO A 87 6.07 30.83 -3.87
C PRO A 87 6.59 30.81 -2.43
N LYS A 88 6.99 31.96 -1.87
CA LYS A 88 7.45 32.05 -0.48
C LYS A 88 6.33 31.81 0.52
N ALA A 89 5.12 32.22 0.20
CA ALA A 89 3.94 31.96 1.02
C ALA A 89 3.59 30.46 1.00
N LEU A 90 3.69 29.80 -0.16
CA LEU A 90 3.51 28.36 -0.29
C LEU A 90 4.56 27.57 0.49
N ALA A 91 5.85 27.95 0.40
CA ALA A 91 6.93 27.32 1.16
C ALA A 91 6.71 27.46 2.68
N LYS A 92 6.35 28.66 3.15
CA LYS A 92 6.06 28.92 4.56
C LYS A 92 4.83 28.13 5.05
N ALA A 93 3.80 27.99 4.22
CA ALA A 93 2.63 27.18 4.53
C ALA A 93 2.99 25.68 4.63
N SER A 94 3.81 25.17 3.70
CA SER A 94 4.33 23.80 3.76
C SER A 94 5.14 23.53 5.03
N GLU A 95 6.04 24.44 5.41
CA GLU A 95 6.83 24.33 6.64
C GLU A 95 5.95 24.37 7.91
N ALA A 96 4.92 25.23 7.93
CA ALA A 96 3.99 25.32 9.05
C ALA A 96 3.15 24.03 9.21
N MET A 97 2.78 23.38 8.11
CA MET A 97 2.08 22.08 8.16
C MET A 97 2.98 20.95 8.66
N SER A 98 4.25 20.91 8.25
CA SER A 98 5.20 19.89 8.72
C SER A 98 5.55 20.00 10.20
N LYS A 99 5.54 21.21 10.78
CA LYS A 99 5.79 21.39 12.22
C LYS A 99 4.62 20.99 13.11
N LYS A 100 3.40 21.03 12.57
CA LYS A 100 2.17 20.73 13.33
C LYS A 100 1.91 19.24 13.50
N SER A 101 2.55 18.38 12.69
CA SER A 101 2.45 16.92 12.81
C SER A 101 3.32 16.33 13.93
N ASP A 102 4.31 17.07 14.44
CA ASP A 102 5.23 16.61 15.48
C ASP A 102 4.74 16.93 16.91
N GLU A 103 3.67 17.73 17.05
CA GLU A 103 3.10 18.17 18.33
C GLU A 103 1.80 17.44 18.73
N SER A 104 1.39 16.37 18.02
CA SER A 104 0.17 15.58 18.30
C SER A 104 0.46 14.11 18.61
#